data_AF-A0A7X6DSM7-F1
#
_entry.id   AF-A0A7X6DSM7-F1
#
_cell.length_a   1.000
_cell.length_b   1.000
_cell.length_c   1.000
_cell.angle_alpha   90.00
_cell.angle_beta   90.00
_cell.angle_gamma   90.00
#
_symmetry.space_group_name_H-M   'P 1'
#
loop_
_entity.id
_entity.type
_entity.pdbx_description
1 polymer ?
#
loop_
_entity_poly.entity_id
_entity_poly.type
_entity_poly.pdbx_seq_one_letter_code
_entity_poly.pdbx_strand_id
1 'polypeptide(L)'
;MTDRFSKRHGYHESHEKEISVRQDAPHELRGVLVQLAYECGFGPHSLREVVCRLLRKRPDENNWSPYPNIDREVHNLVDDCAWYRVYDIIEGLAAAMREAPYTYNAAKFESELNDYCLENGIGWKLSGGVIEMRGPEVFEEVVVTAERALETRNLSTARNELHEALRDLSRRPSPDVTGAIQHSMAALECVAREACGDGKANLGDIMKRYGNIVPRPLDEAISKAWGYASENARHIREGREPTFEEAELVVGIVSALSTYLARKHEA
;
A
#
# COMPACT_ATOMS: atom_id res chain seq x y z
N MET A 1 18.86 18.88 -1.48
CA MET A 1 19.71 18.22 -0.47
C MET A 1 20.39 17.05 -1.16
N THR A 2 21.68 16.85 -0.94
CA THR A 2 22.41 15.65 -1.39
C THR A 2 21.91 14.46 -0.57
N ASP A 3 21.61 13.33 -1.19
CA ASP A 3 21.16 12.11 -0.52
C ASP A 3 22.07 11.76 0.67
N ARG A 4 21.54 11.11 1.72
CA ARG A 4 22.33 10.73 2.91
C ARG A 4 23.52 9.83 2.52
N PHE A 5 24.58 9.84 3.32
CA PHE A 5 25.77 9.00 3.06
C PHE A 5 25.40 7.53 2.87
N SER A 6 24.54 6.98 3.73
CA SER A 6 24.06 5.60 3.62
C SER A 6 23.37 5.33 2.28
N LYS A 7 22.50 6.24 1.85
CA LYS A 7 21.77 6.17 0.57
C LYS A 7 22.70 6.22 -0.64
N ARG A 8 23.65 7.15 -0.65
CA ARG A 8 24.62 7.30 -1.74
C ARG A 8 25.57 6.13 -1.90
N HIS A 9 25.85 5.41 -0.81
CA HIS A 9 26.86 4.36 -0.77
C HIS A 9 26.26 2.95 -0.57
N GLY A 10 24.94 2.80 -0.61
CA GLY A 10 24.28 1.49 -0.49
C GLY A 10 24.43 0.84 0.89
N TYR A 11 24.63 1.64 1.95
CA TYR A 11 24.66 1.15 3.35
C TYR A 11 23.28 1.12 4.01
N HIS A 12 22.19 1.36 3.27
CA HIS A 12 20.90 0.83 3.71
C HIS A 12 21.08 -0.68 3.69
N GLU A 13 21.07 -1.32 4.86
CA GLU A 13 21.18 -2.77 4.93
C GLU A 13 20.24 -3.37 3.89
N SER A 14 20.80 -4.19 3.01
CA SER A 14 20.15 -4.78 1.83
C SER A 14 19.10 -5.83 2.19
N HIS A 15 18.57 -5.75 3.40
CA HIS A 15 17.49 -6.55 3.90
C HIS A 15 16.52 -5.58 4.53
N GLU A 16 15.51 -5.20 3.75
CA GLU A 16 14.22 -4.78 4.28
C GLU A 16 13.97 -5.53 5.59
N LYS A 17 13.79 -4.79 6.69
CA LYS A 17 13.49 -5.43 7.95
C LYS A 17 12.13 -6.09 7.82
N GLU A 18 12.09 -7.38 8.15
CA GLU A 18 10.85 -8.16 8.14
C GLU A 18 9.77 -7.39 8.91
N ILE A 19 8.57 -7.37 8.33
CA ILE A 19 7.43 -6.65 8.91
C ILE A 19 7.15 -7.25 10.29
N SER A 20 7.41 -6.46 11.32
CA SER A 20 7.23 -6.82 12.73
C SER A 20 6.20 -5.91 13.41
N VAL A 21 5.86 -4.77 12.80
CA VAL A 21 4.90 -3.80 13.33
C VAL A 21 3.77 -3.58 12.33
N ARG A 22 2.59 -4.14 12.59
CA ARG A 22 1.38 -3.91 11.77
C ARG A 22 0.27 -3.14 12.48
N GLN A 23 0.17 -3.25 13.81
CA GLN A 23 -0.92 -2.64 14.60
C GLN A 23 -0.37 -1.81 15.76
N ASP A 24 0.70 -1.07 15.51
CA ASP A 24 1.30 -0.19 16.48
C ASP A 24 2.03 0.96 15.75
N ALA A 25 2.32 2.03 16.49
CA ALA A 25 3.12 3.16 16.07
C ALA A 25 4.19 3.39 17.16
N PRO A 26 5.38 2.79 16.99
CA PRO A 26 6.44 2.84 18.00
C PRO A 26 6.82 4.27 18.36
N HIS A 27 7.28 4.49 19.60
CA HIS A 27 7.73 5.80 20.08
C HIS A 27 8.69 6.50 19.10
N GLU A 28 9.65 5.76 18.54
CA GLU A 28 10.59 6.31 17.56
C GLU A 28 9.90 6.81 16.28
N LEU A 29 8.87 6.12 15.77
CA LEU A 29 8.09 6.59 14.61
C LEU A 29 7.42 7.93 14.91
N ARG A 30 6.91 8.10 16.14
CA ARG A 30 6.22 9.32 16.58
C ARG A 30 7.19 10.51 16.64
N GLY A 31 8.38 10.31 17.17
CA GLY A 31 9.45 11.31 17.15
C GLY A 31 9.89 11.67 15.73
N VAL A 32 10.15 10.66 14.90
CA VAL A 32 10.56 10.85 13.50
C VAL A 32 9.49 11.58 12.69
N LEU A 33 8.21 11.31 12.92
CA LEU A 33 7.10 11.99 12.26
C LEU A 33 7.13 13.51 12.48
N VAL A 34 7.32 13.94 13.73
CA VAL A 34 7.38 15.37 14.08
C VAL A 34 8.59 16.04 13.44
N GLN A 35 9.78 15.41 13.56
CA GLN A 35 11.00 15.93 12.95
C GLN A 35 10.87 16.02 11.42
N LEU A 36 10.36 14.96 10.78
CA LEU A 36 10.21 14.92 9.33
C LEU A 36 9.20 15.95 8.84
N ALA A 37 8.12 16.20 9.57
CA ALA A 37 7.19 17.29 9.26
C ALA A 37 7.91 18.65 9.24
N TYR A 38 8.73 18.94 10.25
CA TYR A 38 9.52 20.18 10.30
C TYR A 38 10.52 20.28 9.14
N GLU A 39 11.23 19.20 8.86
CA GLU A 39 12.16 19.13 7.73
C GLU A 39 11.48 19.32 6.36
N CYS A 40 10.18 19.07 6.28
CA CYS A 40 9.36 19.27 5.10
C CYS A 40 8.60 20.61 5.10
N GLY A 41 8.93 21.53 6.02
CA GLY A 41 8.47 22.92 6.00
C GLY A 41 7.40 23.28 7.03
N PHE A 42 6.94 22.33 7.85
CA PHE A 42 6.08 22.66 8.99
C PHE A 42 6.86 23.41 10.07
N GLY A 43 6.16 24.24 10.83
CA GLY A 43 6.66 24.78 12.10
C GLY A 43 5.75 24.35 13.25
N PRO A 44 6.12 24.62 14.51
CA PRO A 44 5.34 24.18 15.67
C PRO A 44 3.86 24.61 15.61
N HIS A 45 3.58 25.84 15.16
CA HIS A 45 2.21 26.35 15.05
C HIS A 45 1.38 25.58 14.00
N SER A 46 1.89 25.42 12.78
CA SER A 46 1.16 24.74 11.70
C SER A 46 1.02 23.25 11.96
N LEU A 47 2.04 22.62 12.57
CA LEU A 47 1.97 21.22 12.96
C LEU A 47 0.95 21.01 14.09
N ARG A 48 0.96 21.87 15.12
CA ARG A 48 -0.06 21.82 16.19
C ARG A 48 -1.46 21.95 15.64
N GLU A 49 -1.71 22.84 14.68
CA GLU A 49 -3.02 23.00 14.06
C GLU A 49 -3.50 21.69 13.42
N VAL A 50 -2.65 21.04 12.62
CA VAL A 50 -2.98 19.74 12.00
C VAL A 50 -3.23 18.66 13.06
N VAL A 51 -2.32 18.50 14.01
CA VAL A 51 -2.41 17.46 15.06
C VAL A 51 -3.65 17.67 15.93
N CYS A 52 -3.88 18.88 16.44
CA CYS A 52 -5.06 19.19 17.26
C CYS A 52 -6.37 18.95 16.52
N ARG A 53 -6.45 19.34 15.24
CA ARG A 53 -7.62 19.11 14.39
C ARG A 53 -7.93 17.61 14.24
N LEU A 54 -6.92 16.80 13.93
CA LEU A 54 -7.09 15.36 13.72
C LEU A 54 -7.40 14.60 15.02
N LEU A 55 -6.73 14.99 16.12
CA LEU A 55 -6.98 14.42 17.43
C LEU A 55 -8.23 14.99 18.12
N ARG A 56 -8.89 15.99 17.51
CA ARG A 56 -10.03 16.73 18.06
C ARG A 56 -9.75 17.28 19.46
N LYS A 57 -8.54 17.82 19.65
CA LYS A 57 -8.09 18.46 20.89
C LYS A 57 -7.98 19.97 20.70
N ARG A 58 -8.25 20.73 21.76
CA ARG A 58 -8.04 22.18 21.77
C ARG A 58 -6.56 22.45 22.08
N PRO A 59 -5.89 23.36 21.35
CA PRO A 59 -4.55 23.83 21.72
C PRO A 59 -4.52 24.43 23.12
N ASP A 60 -3.45 24.19 23.87
CA ASP A 60 -3.23 24.86 25.15
C ASP A 60 -2.87 26.34 24.90
N GLU A 61 -3.73 27.24 25.35
CA GLU A 61 -3.57 28.69 25.19
C GLU A 61 -2.38 29.24 25.96
N ASN A 62 -1.91 28.51 26.98
CA ASN A 62 -0.71 28.88 27.74
C ASN A 62 0.58 28.54 27.00
N ASN A 63 0.52 27.65 26.01
CA ASN A 63 1.65 27.31 25.14
C ASN A 63 1.64 28.22 23.90
N TRP A 64 2.19 29.43 24.05
CA TRP A 64 2.20 30.44 22.99
C TRP A 64 3.55 30.56 22.25
N SER A 65 4.67 30.23 22.88
CA SER A 65 5.98 30.30 22.24
C SER A 65 6.23 29.05 21.37
N PRO A 66 6.68 29.20 20.10
CA PRO A 66 6.92 28.06 19.20
C PRO A 66 7.80 26.97 19.83
N TYR A 67 8.93 27.39 20.42
CA TYR A 67 9.84 26.52 21.14
C TYR A 67 10.05 27.06 22.57
N PRO A 68 10.18 26.18 23.59
CA PRO A 68 9.91 24.74 23.52
C PRO A 68 8.42 24.40 23.70
N ASN A 69 7.54 25.37 23.96
CA ASN A 69 6.21 25.10 24.50
C ASN A 69 5.25 24.42 23.50
N ILE A 70 5.05 25.01 22.32
CA ILE A 70 4.16 24.44 21.29
C ILE A 70 4.76 23.14 20.75
N ASP A 71 6.06 23.12 20.51
CA ASP A 71 6.79 21.93 20.09
C ASP A 71 6.59 20.75 21.06
N ARG A 72 6.78 20.97 22.36
CA ARG A 72 6.52 19.96 23.40
C ARG A 72 5.06 19.54 23.45
N GLU A 73 4.12 20.47 23.26
CA GLU A 73 2.70 20.15 23.17
C GLU A 73 2.43 19.20 22.00
N VAL A 74 2.99 19.46 20.82
CA VAL A 74 2.89 18.57 19.65
C VAL A 74 3.44 17.18 19.97
N HIS A 75 4.66 17.09 20.52
CA HIS A 75 5.26 15.80 20.90
C HIS A 75 4.34 15.02 21.85
N ASN A 76 3.90 15.63 22.95
CA ASN A 76 2.99 14.99 23.90
C ASN A 76 1.68 14.52 23.23
N LEU A 77 1.10 15.34 22.35
CA LEU A 77 -0.12 14.99 21.63
C LEU A 77 0.06 13.78 20.71
N VAL A 78 1.18 13.72 19.99
CA VAL A 78 1.52 12.59 19.12
C VAL A 78 1.85 11.36 19.95
N ASP A 79 2.59 11.49 21.06
CA ASP A 79 2.98 10.36 21.92
C ASP A 79 1.79 9.74 22.64
N ASP A 80 0.86 10.54 23.15
CA ASP A 80 -0.29 10.08 23.95
C ASP A 80 -1.45 9.52 23.11
N CYS A 81 -1.45 9.71 21.78
CA CYS A 81 -2.56 9.27 20.95
C CYS A 81 -2.52 7.76 20.66
N ALA A 82 -3.68 7.16 20.39
CA ALA A 82 -3.74 5.77 19.98
C ALA A 82 -2.94 5.56 18.68
N TRP A 83 -2.31 4.40 18.50
CA TRP A 83 -1.38 4.16 17.39
C TRP A 83 -1.95 4.51 16.00
N TYR A 84 -3.23 4.17 15.76
CA TYR A 84 -3.89 4.44 14.47
C TYR A 84 -4.06 5.95 14.20
N ARG A 85 -4.11 6.77 15.25
CA ARG A 85 -4.14 8.24 15.11
C ARG A 85 -2.81 8.81 14.62
N VAL A 86 -1.69 8.12 14.81
CA VAL A 86 -0.41 8.51 14.22
C VAL A 86 -0.49 8.44 12.70
N TYR A 87 -1.12 7.40 12.17
CA TYR A 87 -1.36 7.25 10.74
C TYR A 87 -2.38 8.27 10.20
N ASP A 88 -3.44 8.61 10.96
CA ASP A 88 -4.31 9.74 10.63
C ASP A 88 -3.52 11.06 10.52
N ILE A 89 -2.56 11.29 11.42
CA ILE A 89 -1.68 12.46 11.40
C ILE A 89 -0.80 12.46 10.13
N ILE A 90 -0.21 11.33 9.77
CA ILE A 90 0.58 11.20 8.54
C ILE A 90 -0.25 11.59 7.31
N GLU A 91 -1.45 11.04 7.15
CA GLU A 91 -2.34 11.35 6.02
C GLU A 91 -2.78 12.82 6.04
N GLY A 92 -3.11 13.36 7.21
CA GLY A 92 -3.50 14.75 7.36
C GLY A 92 -2.37 15.74 7.06
N LEU A 93 -1.12 15.38 7.36
CA LEU A 93 0.06 16.13 6.93
C LEU A 93 0.22 16.05 5.41
N ALA A 94 0.15 14.87 4.81
CA ALA A 94 0.22 14.69 3.36
C ALA A 94 -0.87 15.49 2.63
N ALA A 95 -2.09 15.57 3.19
CA ALA A 95 -3.18 16.40 2.68
C ALA A 95 -2.82 17.90 2.73
N ALA A 96 -2.32 18.40 3.86
CA ALA A 96 -1.89 19.79 3.99
C ALA A 96 -0.73 20.13 3.03
N MET A 97 0.20 19.20 2.80
CA MET A 97 1.27 19.36 1.82
C MET A 97 0.75 19.47 0.38
N ARG A 98 -0.31 18.72 0.06
CA ARG A 98 -0.99 18.76 -1.25
C ARG A 98 -1.73 20.07 -1.48
N GLU A 99 -2.32 20.64 -0.43
CA GLU A 99 -3.00 21.95 -0.49
C GLU A 99 -2.02 23.11 -0.67
N ALA A 100 -0.79 22.99 -0.17
CA ALA A 100 0.24 24.03 -0.25
C ALA A 100 1.59 23.49 -0.77
N PRO A 101 1.67 23.06 -2.06
CA PRO A 101 2.84 22.37 -2.62
C PRO A 101 4.09 23.24 -2.75
N TYR A 102 3.93 24.58 -2.72
CA TYR A 102 5.05 25.52 -2.71
C TYR A 102 5.59 25.81 -1.30
N THR A 103 4.85 25.40 -0.26
CA THR A 103 5.24 25.60 1.15
C THR A 103 5.90 24.35 1.70
N TYR A 104 5.39 23.18 1.32
CA TYR A 104 5.82 21.92 1.91
C TYR A 104 6.42 20.96 0.89
N ASN A 105 7.37 20.14 1.35
CA ASN A 105 8.02 19.13 0.51
C ASN A 105 7.35 17.75 0.65
N ALA A 106 6.24 17.56 -0.06
CA ALA A 106 5.48 16.31 -0.06
C ALA A 106 6.32 15.11 -0.52
N ALA A 107 7.13 15.28 -1.58
CA ALA A 107 7.94 14.20 -2.14
C ALA A 107 9.01 13.72 -1.15
N LYS A 108 9.66 14.65 -0.43
CA LYS A 108 10.60 14.29 0.64
C LYS A 108 9.88 13.59 1.78
N PHE A 109 8.71 14.09 2.19
CA PHE A 109 7.95 13.49 3.29
C PHE A 109 7.59 12.03 2.99
N GLU A 110 7.01 11.76 1.82
CA GLU A 110 6.64 10.41 1.40
C GLU A 110 7.86 9.48 1.31
N SER A 111 8.93 9.94 0.63
CA SER A 111 10.14 9.12 0.48
C SER A 111 10.81 8.79 1.81
N GLU A 112 11.05 9.77 2.68
CA GLU A 112 11.80 9.56 3.93
C GLU A 112 10.96 8.79 4.96
N LEU A 113 9.64 8.98 4.99
CA LEU A 113 8.74 8.20 5.83
C LEU A 113 8.73 6.73 5.40
N ASN A 114 8.65 6.47 4.08
CA ASN A 114 8.65 5.11 3.55
C ASN A 114 10.00 4.42 3.78
N ASP A 115 11.12 5.13 3.60
CA ASP A 115 12.46 4.64 3.94
C ASP A 115 12.53 4.25 5.43
N TYR A 116 12.02 5.10 6.33
CA TYR A 116 11.98 4.79 7.76
C TYR A 116 11.11 3.56 8.07
N CYS A 117 9.93 3.45 7.46
CA CYS A 117 9.04 2.30 7.64
C CYS A 117 9.70 0.98 7.19
N LEU A 118 10.42 1.02 6.08
CA LEU A 118 11.17 -0.12 5.52
C LEU A 118 12.27 -0.57 6.48
N GLU A 119 13.12 0.35 6.92
CA GLU A 119 14.26 0.08 7.82
C GLU A 119 13.82 -0.44 9.19
N ASN A 120 12.63 -0.02 9.65
CA ASN A 120 12.16 -0.33 11.00
C ASN A 120 11.16 -1.48 11.07
N GLY A 121 10.77 -2.08 9.94
CA GLY A 121 9.84 -3.20 9.89
C GLY A 121 8.37 -2.77 10.14
N ILE A 122 8.05 -1.51 9.83
CA ILE A 122 6.68 -0.98 9.88
C ILE A 122 5.94 -1.45 8.63
N GLY A 123 4.83 -2.17 8.79
CA GLY A 123 4.02 -2.74 7.71
C GLY A 123 3.11 -1.75 6.98
N TRP A 124 3.49 -0.48 6.92
CA TRP A 124 2.71 0.62 6.36
C TRP A 124 3.60 1.51 5.49
N LYS A 125 3.04 2.01 4.39
CA LYS A 125 3.68 2.99 3.50
C LYS A 125 2.69 4.09 3.15
N LEU A 126 3.20 5.29 2.91
CA LEU A 126 2.44 6.40 2.35
C LEU A 126 2.55 6.35 0.83
N SER A 127 1.42 6.34 0.14
CA SER A 127 1.34 6.32 -1.33
C SER A 127 0.24 7.26 -1.77
N GLY A 128 0.57 8.29 -2.55
CA GLY A 128 -0.42 9.27 -3.01
C GLY A 128 -1.13 10.01 -1.87
N GLY A 129 -0.48 10.10 -0.71
CA GLY A 129 -1.00 10.69 0.52
C GLY A 129 -2.02 9.85 1.29
N VAL A 130 -2.11 8.54 1.03
CA VAL A 130 -2.91 7.58 1.79
C VAL A 130 -1.98 6.50 2.37
N ILE A 131 -2.26 6.04 3.57
CA ILE A 131 -1.56 4.91 4.19
C ILE A 131 -2.10 3.62 3.61
N GLU A 132 -1.20 2.87 2.98
CA GLU A 132 -1.45 1.56 2.41
C GLU A 132 -0.59 0.53 3.13
N MET A 133 -1.03 -0.73 3.11
CA MET A 133 -0.18 -1.78 3.66
C MET A 133 1.14 -1.84 2.88
N ARG A 134 2.21 -2.12 3.63
CA ARG A 134 3.46 -2.59 3.05
C ARG A 134 3.44 -4.11 3.06
N GLY A 135 3.65 -4.70 1.90
CA GLY A 135 3.95 -6.13 1.77
C GLY A 135 5.45 -6.41 1.91
N PRO A 136 5.86 -7.69 1.95
CA PRO A 136 7.27 -8.06 1.79
C PRO A 136 7.84 -7.57 0.44
N GLU A 137 9.15 -7.30 0.39
CA GLU A 137 9.86 -6.82 -0.82
C GLU A 137 9.43 -7.52 -2.11
N VAL A 138 9.44 -8.86 -2.12
CA VAL A 138 9.11 -9.68 -3.28
C VAL A 138 7.66 -9.48 -3.72
N PHE A 139 6.73 -9.31 -2.77
CA PHE A 139 5.34 -9.03 -3.08
C PHE A 139 5.19 -7.65 -3.74
N GLU A 140 5.84 -6.64 -3.16
CA GLU A 140 5.82 -5.27 -3.66
C GLU A 140 6.41 -5.16 -5.08
N GLU A 141 7.54 -5.82 -5.34
CA GLU A 141 8.17 -5.84 -6.67
C GLU A 141 7.25 -6.48 -7.73
N VAL A 142 6.60 -7.59 -7.38
CA VAL A 142 5.67 -8.31 -8.26
C VAL A 142 4.45 -7.45 -8.58
N VAL A 143 3.87 -6.76 -7.59
CA VAL A 143 2.73 -5.86 -7.77
C VAL A 143 3.09 -4.66 -8.64
N VAL A 144 4.19 -3.95 -8.34
CA VAL A 144 4.65 -2.79 -9.12
C VAL A 144 4.95 -3.19 -10.57
N THR A 145 5.52 -4.37 -10.77
CA THR A 145 5.79 -4.90 -12.12
C THR A 145 4.49 -5.19 -12.87
N ALA A 146 3.46 -5.70 -12.20
CA ALA A 146 2.14 -5.90 -12.77
C ALA A 146 1.49 -4.57 -13.16
N GLU A 147 1.42 -3.59 -12.26
CA GLU A 147 0.83 -2.28 -12.54
C GLU A 147 1.46 -1.59 -13.76
N ARG A 148 2.80 -1.60 -13.85
CA ARG A 148 3.54 -1.05 -15.00
C ARG A 148 3.22 -1.78 -16.30
N ALA A 149 3.11 -3.11 -16.24
CA ALA A 149 2.77 -3.92 -17.42
C ALA A 149 1.34 -3.62 -17.89
N LEU A 150 0.38 -3.48 -16.97
CA LEU A 150 -1.01 -3.14 -17.27
C LEU A 150 -1.13 -1.72 -17.84
N GLU A 151 -0.41 -0.77 -17.26
CA GLU A 151 -0.36 0.61 -17.77
C GLU A 151 0.23 0.69 -19.18
N THR A 152 1.36 0.02 -19.42
CA THR A 152 2.00 -0.03 -20.75
C THR A 152 1.08 -0.60 -21.82
N ARG A 153 0.18 -1.52 -21.43
CA ARG A 153 -0.82 -2.14 -22.31
C ARG A 153 -2.16 -1.39 -22.36
N ASN A 154 -2.30 -0.25 -21.69
CA ASN A 154 -3.55 0.49 -21.55
C ASN A 154 -4.72 -0.36 -20.97
N LEU A 155 -4.42 -1.35 -20.13
CA LEU A 155 -5.40 -2.21 -19.44
C LEU A 155 -5.90 -1.53 -18.17
N SER A 156 -6.55 -0.38 -18.32
CA SER A 156 -6.98 0.48 -17.22
C SER A 156 -7.92 -0.23 -16.24
N THR A 157 -8.88 -1.02 -16.73
CA THR A 157 -9.78 -1.80 -15.87
C THR A 157 -9.01 -2.80 -15.01
N ALA A 158 -8.11 -3.60 -15.61
CA ALA A 158 -7.32 -4.57 -14.86
C ALA A 158 -6.43 -3.88 -13.82
N ARG A 159 -5.83 -2.74 -14.17
CA ARG A 159 -5.03 -1.95 -13.23
C ARG A 159 -5.86 -1.44 -12.05
N ASN A 160 -7.06 -0.93 -12.33
CA ASN A 160 -7.96 -0.45 -11.27
C ASN A 160 -8.41 -1.58 -10.35
N GLU A 161 -8.75 -2.75 -10.89
CA GLU A 161 -9.08 -3.94 -10.09
C GLU A 161 -7.91 -4.40 -9.21
N LEU A 162 -6.67 -4.39 -9.75
CA LEU A 162 -5.49 -4.68 -8.94
C LEU A 162 -5.30 -3.64 -7.82
N HIS A 163 -5.53 -2.36 -8.11
CA HIS A 163 -5.46 -1.29 -7.12
C HIS A 163 -6.51 -1.46 -6.01
N GLU A 164 -7.75 -1.82 -6.35
CA GLU A 164 -8.80 -2.12 -5.36
C GLU A 164 -8.45 -3.36 -4.52
N ALA A 165 -7.79 -4.37 -5.09
CA ALA A 165 -7.32 -5.52 -4.32
C ALA A 165 -6.31 -5.12 -3.24
N LEU A 166 -5.38 -4.21 -3.55
CA LEU A 166 -4.40 -3.69 -2.58
C LEU A 166 -5.07 -2.82 -1.51
N ARG A 167 -6.08 -2.02 -1.89
CA ARG A 167 -6.91 -1.26 -0.95
C ARG A 167 -7.66 -2.15 0.02
N ASP A 168 -8.18 -3.27 -0.46
CA ASP A 168 -8.88 -4.24 0.36
C ASP A 168 -7.98 -4.91 1.40
N LEU A 169 -6.76 -5.29 1.02
CA LEU A 169 -5.76 -5.78 1.99
C LEU A 169 -5.35 -4.68 2.99
N SER A 170 -5.37 -3.42 2.57
CA SER A 170 -5.03 -2.26 3.40
C SER A 170 -6.16 -1.85 4.35
N ARG A 171 -7.40 -2.30 4.12
CA ARG A 171 -8.59 -1.88 4.89
C ARG A 171 -8.44 -2.19 6.39
N ARG A 172 -8.93 -1.29 7.25
CA ARG A 172 -8.90 -1.43 8.72
C ARG A 172 -10.27 -1.05 9.34
N PRO A 173 -10.63 -1.57 10.53
CA PRO A 173 -9.81 -2.34 11.48
C PRO A 173 -9.45 -3.76 11.03
N SER A 174 -10.25 -4.34 10.13
CA SER A 174 -9.99 -5.64 9.50
C SER A 174 -9.81 -5.49 7.98
N PRO A 175 -8.83 -6.17 7.38
CA PRO A 175 -8.69 -6.25 5.93
C PRO A 175 -9.91 -6.93 5.29
N ASP A 176 -10.25 -6.53 4.07
CA ASP A 176 -11.23 -7.24 3.25
C ASP A 176 -10.52 -8.31 2.42
N VAL A 177 -10.11 -9.39 3.09
CA VAL A 177 -9.37 -10.51 2.46
C VAL A 177 -10.15 -11.14 1.29
N THR A 178 -11.48 -11.16 1.39
CA THR A 178 -12.35 -11.69 0.35
C THR A 178 -12.44 -10.75 -0.85
N GLY A 179 -12.59 -9.45 -0.62
CA GLY A 179 -12.54 -8.42 -1.66
C GLY A 179 -11.21 -8.43 -2.39
N ALA A 180 -10.10 -8.52 -1.67
CA ALA A 180 -8.75 -8.59 -2.25
C ALA A 180 -8.59 -9.77 -3.23
N ILE A 181 -9.07 -10.95 -2.85
CA ILE A 181 -9.05 -12.14 -3.72
C ILE A 181 -9.98 -11.95 -4.93
N GLN A 182 -11.15 -11.34 -4.74
CA GLN A 182 -12.10 -11.11 -5.84
C GLN A 182 -11.59 -10.09 -6.86
N HIS A 183 -11.15 -8.92 -6.41
CA HIS A 183 -10.65 -7.85 -7.27
C HIS A 183 -9.36 -8.26 -7.98
N SER A 184 -8.43 -8.96 -7.32
CA SER A 184 -7.25 -9.50 -8.02
C SER A 184 -7.66 -10.48 -9.13
N MET A 185 -8.55 -11.44 -8.85
CA MET A 185 -9.05 -12.36 -9.87
C MET A 185 -9.80 -11.67 -11.01
N ALA A 186 -10.51 -10.58 -10.73
CA ALA A 186 -11.13 -9.74 -11.76
C ALA A 186 -10.07 -9.08 -12.65
N ALA A 187 -8.99 -8.56 -12.06
CA ALA A 187 -7.84 -8.04 -12.80
C ALA A 187 -7.25 -9.10 -13.74
N LEU A 188 -7.00 -10.31 -13.24
CA LEU A 188 -6.47 -11.42 -14.05
C LEU A 188 -7.43 -11.81 -15.18
N GLU A 189 -8.73 -11.87 -14.91
CA GLU A 189 -9.74 -12.17 -15.92
C GLU A 189 -9.75 -11.10 -17.03
N CYS A 190 -9.67 -9.82 -16.68
CA CYS A 190 -9.55 -8.73 -17.66
C CYS A 190 -8.30 -8.89 -18.55
N VAL A 191 -7.15 -9.22 -17.96
CA VAL A 191 -5.92 -9.43 -18.73
C VAL A 191 -6.02 -10.67 -19.62
N ALA A 192 -6.60 -11.75 -19.11
CA ALA A 192 -6.77 -12.99 -19.86
C ALA A 192 -7.72 -12.81 -21.06
N ARG A 193 -8.81 -12.04 -20.91
CA ARG A 193 -9.73 -11.68 -22.01
C ARG A 193 -9.02 -10.95 -23.14
N GLU A 194 -8.16 -9.99 -22.78
CA GLU A 194 -7.35 -9.28 -23.78
C GLU A 194 -6.39 -10.24 -24.48
N ALA A 195 -5.65 -11.05 -23.71
CA ALA A 195 -4.64 -11.96 -24.25
C ALA A 195 -5.21 -13.04 -25.18
N CYS A 196 -6.47 -13.44 -25.02
CA CYS A 196 -7.14 -14.42 -25.88
C CYS A 196 -8.07 -13.81 -26.95
N GLY A 197 -8.33 -12.51 -26.90
CA GLY A 197 -9.26 -11.81 -27.80
C GLY A 197 -10.74 -12.17 -27.61
N ASP A 198 -11.13 -12.79 -26.48
CA ASP A 198 -12.53 -13.11 -26.14
C ASP A 198 -13.01 -12.27 -24.95
N GLY A 199 -13.52 -11.07 -25.25
CA GLY A 199 -14.01 -10.11 -24.25
C GLY A 199 -15.23 -10.56 -23.43
N LYS A 200 -15.85 -11.71 -23.74
CA LYS A 200 -17.04 -12.22 -23.02
C LYS A 200 -16.76 -13.47 -22.17
N ALA A 201 -15.62 -14.12 -22.37
CA ALA A 201 -15.25 -15.30 -21.61
C ALA A 201 -15.00 -14.98 -20.13
N ASN A 202 -15.36 -15.87 -19.21
CA ASN A 202 -14.79 -15.84 -17.86
C ASN A 202 -13.46 -16.59 -17.83
N LEU A 203 -12.64 -16.38 -16.79
CA LEU A 203 -11.30 -16.95 -16.69
C LEU A 203 -11.30 -18.49 -16.80
N GLY A 204 -12.29 -19.16 -16.20
CA GLY A 204 -12.43 -20.62 -16.29
C GLY A 204 -12.69 -21.12 -17.71
N ASP A 205 -13.51 -20.40 -18.49
CA ASP A 205 -13.74 -20.71 -19.90
C ASP A 205 -12.51 -20.42 -20.76
N ILE A 206 -11.75 -19.38 -20.41
CA ILE A 206 -10.51 -19.04 -21.12
C ILE A 206 -9.50 -20.17 -20.96
N MET A 207 -9.26 -20.65 -19.73
CA MET A 207 -8.31 -21.74 -19.48
C MET A 207 -8.67 -23.03 -20.21
N LYS A 208 -9.96 -23.31 -20.43
CA LYS A 208 -10.43 -24.49 -21.18
C LYS A 208 -10.26 -24.34 -22.70
N ARG A 209 -10.60 -23.16 -23.25
CA ARG A 209 -10.70 -22.93 -24.69
C ARG A 209 -9.40 -22.46 -25.33
N TYR A 210 -8.56 -21.74 -24.59
CA TYR A 210 -7.36 -21.06 -25.09
C TYR A 210 -6.08 -21.58 -24.43
N GLY A 211 -5.86 -22.90 -24.46
CA GLY A 211 -4.71 -23.56 -23.79
C GLY A 211 -3.32 -23.19 -24.34
N ASN A 212 -3.22 -22.27 -25.29
CA ASN A 212 -1.97 -21.72 -25.80
C ASN A 212 -1.54 -20.44 -25.06
N ILE A 213 -2.44 -19.75 -24.34
CA ILE A 213 -2.10 -18.53 -23.61
C ILE A 213 -1.27 -18.81 -22.35
N VAL A 214 -1.37 -20.02 -21.79
CA VAL A 214 -0.48 -20.54 -20.74
C VAL A 214 -0.15 -22.00 -21.08
N PRO A 215 1.13 -22.40 -21.07
CA PRO A 215 1.50 -23.76 -21.44
C PRO A 215 0.96 -24.78 -20.44
N ARG A 216 0.54 -25.94 -20.92
CA ARG A 216 0.20 -27.08 -20.05
C ARG A 216 1.46 -27.69 -19.43
N PRO A 217 1.43 -28.13 -18.16
CA PRO A 217 0.30 -28.12 -17.22
C PRO A 217 0.24 -26.86 -16.32
N LEU A 218 0.96 -25.78 -16.66
CA LEU A 218 1.00 -24.56 -15.83
C LEU A 218 -0.36 -23.84 -15.77
N ASP A 219 -1.20 -24.02 -16.79
CA ASP A 219 -2.59 -23.55 -16.82
C ASP A 219 -3.46 -24.12 -15.67
N GLU A 220 -3.09 -25.28 -15.14
CA GLU A 220 -3.75 -25.86 -13.96
C GLU A 220 -3.60 -24.98 -12.72
N ALA A 221 -2.46 -24.28 -12.56
CA ALA A 221 -2.25 -23.38 -11.41
C ALA A 221 -3.28 -22.25 -11.40
N ILE A 222 -3.56 -21.66 -12.57
CA ILE A 222 -4.58 -20.61 -12.72
C ILE A 222 -5.97 -21.17 -12.44
N SER A 223 -6.27 -22.35 -12.98
CA SER A 223 -7.55 -23.02 -12.78
C SER A 223 -7.80 -23.34 -11.30
N LYS A 224 -6.77 -23.76 -10.56
CA LYS A 224 -6.85 -24.04 -9.11
C LYS A 224 -6.97 -22.76 -8.29
N ALA A 225 -6.21 -21.71 -8.63
CA ALA A 225 -6.33 -20.41 -7.96
C ALA A 225 -7.73 -19.79 -8.17
N TRP A 226 -8.29 -19.89 -9.38
CA TRP A 226 -9.66 -19.48 -9.68
C TRP A 226 -10.70 -20.29 -8.92
N GLY A 227 -10.50 -21.61 -8.81
CA GLY A 227 -11.36 -22.49 -8.01
C GLY A 227 -11.34 -22.10 -6.53
N TYR A 228 -10.16 -21.86 -5.97
CA TYR A 228 -9.98 -21.37 -4.61
C TYR A 228 -10.72 -20.05 -4.38
N ALA A 229 -10.52 -19.04 -5.23
CA ALA A 229 -11.22 -17.76 -5.13
C ALA A 229 -12.75 -17.89 -5.22
N SER A 230 -13.23 -18.81 -6.08
CA SER A 230 -14.66 -19.07 -6.22
C SER A 230 -15.28 -19.66 -4.95
N GLU A 231 -14.58 -20.58 -4.28
CA GLU A 231 -15.04 -21.23 -3.05
C GLU A 231 -14.83 -20.38 -1.79
N ASN A 232 -13.74 -19.61 -1.72
CA ASN A 232 -13.30 -18.96 -0.48
C ASN A 232 -13.57 -17.45 -0.47
N ALA A 233 -13.89 -16.83 -1.61
CA ALA A 233 -14.19 -15.40 -1.67
C ALA A 233 -15.58 -15.07 -2.22
N ARG A 234 -16.05 -15.73 -3.30
CA ARG A 234 -17.38 -15.44 -3.89
C ARG A 234 -18.54 -16.24 -3.27
N HIS A 235 -18.31 -17.49 -2.92
CA HIS A 235 -19.30 -18.39 -2.32
C HIS A 235 -18.82 -18.89 -0.96
N ILE A 236 -18.50 -17.94 -0.09
CA ILE A 236 -17.95 -18.20 1.24
C ILE A 236 -18.83 -19.22 1.97
N ARG A 237 -18.20 -20.31 2.39
CA ARG A 237 -18.81 -21.29 3.30
C ARG A 237 -18.33 -21.01 4.71
N GLU A 238 -19.22 -21.19 5.67
CA GLU A 238 -18.89 -21.04 7.09
C GLU A 238 -17.66 -21.89 7.45
N GLY A 239 -16.66 -21.28 8.09
CA GLY A 239 -15.39 -21.92 8.47
C GLY A 239 -14.31 -22.00 7.38
N ARG A 240 -14.47 -21.31 6.23
CA ARG A 240 -13.47 -21.25 5.15
C ARG A 240 -13.03 -19.82 4.80
N GLU A 241 -13.06 -18.92 5.77
CA GLU A 241 -12.57 -17.56 5.56
C GLU A 241 -11.05 -17.59 5.30
N PRO A 242 -10.58 -16.96 4.21
CA PRO A 242 -9.17 -16.90 3.91
C PRO A 242 -8.45 -16.04 4.96
N THR A 243 -7.25 -16.46 5.31
CA THR A 243 -6.31 -15.64 6.09
C THR A 243 -5.80 -14.47 5.28
N PHE A 244 -5.19 -13.50 5.97
CA PHE A 244 -4.52 -12.39 5.30
C PHE A 244 -3.37 -12.87 4.42
N GLU A 245 -2.57 -13.82 4.91
CA GLU A 245 -1.44 -14.41 4.22
C GLU A 245 -1.89 -15.15 2.94
N GLU A 246 -3.04 -15.84 2.99
CA GLU A 246 -3.63 -16.45 1.80
C GLU A 246 -4.11 -15.40 0.78
N ALA A 247 -4.72 -14.30 1.23
CA ALA A 247 -5.14 -13.22 0.35
C ALA A 247 -3.93 -12.50 -0.29
N GLU A 248 -2.90 -12.18 0.50
CA GLU A 248 -1.62 -11.61 0.03
C GLU A 248 -0.95 -12.54 -0.99
N LEU A 249 -0.91 -13.85 -0.72
CA LEU A 249 -0.39 -14.85 -1.66
C LEU A 249 -1.17 -14.85 -2.98
N VAL A 250 -2.50 -14.84 -2.92
CA VAL A 250 -3.35 -14.84 -4.12
C VAL A 250 -3.12 -13.58 -4.95
N VAL A 251 -3.09 -12.40 -4.31
CA VAL A 251 -2.80 -11.13 -5.00
C VAL A 251 -1.42 -11.17 -5.65
N GLY A 252 -0.40 -11.70 -4.96
CA GLY A 252 0.96 -11.85 -5.51
C GLY A 252 1.01 -12.78 -6.73
N ILE A 253 0.39 -13.96 -6.64
CA ILE A 253 0.30 -14.90 -7.77
C ILE A 253 -0.41 -14.25 -8.96
N VAL A 254 -1.54 -13.59 -8.71
CA VAL A 254 -2.34 -12.93 -9.75
C VAL A 254 -1.56 -11.80 -10.42
N SER A 255 -0.83 -10.98 -9.66
CA SER A 255 0.05 -9.96 -10.21
C SER A 255 1.10 -10.56 -11.14
N ALA A 256 1.80 -11.62 -10.74
CA ALA A 256 2.79 -12.30 -11.57
C ALA A 256 2.17 -12.88 -12.86
N LEU A 257 1.02 -13.52 -12.76
CA LEU A 257 0.28 -14.06 -13.91
C LEU A 257 -0.22 -12.95 -14.85
N SER A 258 -0.69 -11.84 -14.29
CA SER A 258 -1.14 -10.66 -15.05
C SER A 258 0.03 -10.05 -15.82
N THR A 259 1.20 -9.92 -15.21
CA THR A 259 2.43 -9.49 -15.92
C THR A 259 2.77 -10.43 -17.07
N TYR A 260 2.73 -11.75 -16.84
CA TYR A 260 3.03 -12.73 -17.87
C TYR A 260 2.07 -12.62 -19.06
N LEU A 261 0.76 -12.60 -18.79
CA LEU A 261 -0.27 -12.49 -19.84
C LEU A 261 -0.25 -11.13 -20.54
N ALA A 262 -0.05 -10.02 -19.81
CA ALA A 262 0.06 -8.69 -20.42
C ALA A 262 1.29 -8.56 -21.34
N ARG A 263 2.38 -9.27 -21.07
CA ARG A 263 3.55 -9.31 -21.96
C ARG A 263 3.28 -10.15 -23.21
N LYS A 264 2.38 -11.12 -23.12
CA LYS A 264 2.01 -12.01 -24.22
C LYS A 264 1.00 -11.32 -25.13
N HIS A 265 1.45 -10.80 -26.26
CA HIS A 265 0.58 -10.45 -27.37
C HIS A 265 0.95 -11.21 -28.63
N GLU A 266 -0.10 -11.50 -29.41
CA GLU A 266 -0.14 -11.71 -30.86
C GLU A 266 0.98 -12.60 -31.42
N ALA A 267 0.66 -13.89 -31.54
CA ALA A 267 1.05 -14.58 -32.77
C ALA A 267 0.06 -14.21 -33.87
#